data_AF-A0A662HX78-F1
#
_entry.id   AF-A0A662HX78-F1
#
_cell.length_a   1.000
_cell.length_b   1.000
_cell.length_c   1.000
_cell.angle_alpha   90.00
_cell.angle_beta   90.00
_cell.angle_gamma   90.00
#
_symmetry.space_group_name_H-M   'P 1'
#
loop_
_entity.id
_entity.type
_entity.pdbx_description
1 polymer ?
#
loop_
_entity_poly.entity_id
_entity_poly.type
_entity_poly.pdbx_seq_one_letter_code
_entity_poly.pdbx_strand_id
1 'polypeptide(L)'
;MESPIHATITLDEIGEKIFGKKYREVAEWCVKRERPDKYNAIPKGKVANVYIIIEPLSRLIIRHEQETTDVTTIPTYLGLSVPAILNTKFQSGAVRRQMLSLLHEWFDRNKAVASKELGISTYTCVMRPYMKQVKERQVPEVFEGYCGKCPNCLIFGYAVQEGAGYNVKSRVEGDLYVATVPEEKSVVSVTFNAVDDIAKTTYRPELPESQRTGALYEFRMIEVGTSFVGKLVLKDMTFTELLLTLLTIARTTRVGGRVTHFGGIKVHIPAILFSKYEIGSGYEVATRILGKYTEKTPTLEDVVNEVTEYVKKFENQGILVLDRELGDKLRSLKQEEVDTIVLQAWKDVLVLKESLDMFVGKKK
;
A
#
# COMPACT_ATOMS: atom_id res chain seq x y z
N MET A 1 31.56 -25.55 -4.00
CA MET A 1 30.29 -25.58 -3.25
C MET A 1 29.19 -25.23 -4.23
N GLU A 2 28.60 -26.27 -4.82
CA GLU A 2 27.54 -26.14 -5.80
C GLU A 2 26.29 -25.58 -5.11
N SER A 3 25.76 -24.50 -5.67
CA SER A 3 24.49 -23.90 -5.27
C SER A 3 23.39 -24.95 -5.48
N PRO A 4 22.52 -25.19 -4.48
CA PRO A 4 21.43 -26.13 -4.65
C PRO A 4 20.52 -25.60 -5.75
N ILE A 5 20.28 -26.44 -6.75
CA ILE A 5 19.29 -26.23 -7.79
C ILE A 5 17.93 -26.20 -7.07
N HIS A 6 17.45 -25.00 -6.75
CA HIS A 6 16.12 -24.80 -6.17
C HIS A 6 15.10 -25.36 -7.16
N ALA A 7 14.22 -26.24 -6.70
CA ALA A 7 13.02 -26.63 -7.44
C ALA A 7 12.35 -25.34 -7.93
N THR A 8 12.29 -25.16 -9.25
CA THR A 8 11.89 -23.89 -9.85
C THR A 8 10.39 -23.75 -9.70
N ILE A 9 9.95 -23.15 -8.59
CA ILE A 9 8.55 -22.81 -8.37
C ILE A 9 8.11 -21.91 -9.52
N THR A 10 7.04 -22.29 -10.19
CA THR A 10 6.50 -21.55 -11.34
C THR A 10 5.51 -20.49 -10.87
N LEU A 11 5.35 -19.42 -11.68
CA LEU A 11 4.30 -18.43 -11.43
C LEU A 11 2.88 -19.04 -11.47
N ASP A 12 2.70 -20.10 -12.26
CA ASP A 12 1.44 -20.82 -12.37
C ASP A 12 1.07 -21.49 -11.04
N GLU A 13 2.01 -22.20 -10.41
CA GLU A 13 1.81 -22.84 -9.10
C GLU A 13 1.48 -21.81 -8.01
N ILE A 14 2.16 -20.67 -8.01
CA ILE A 14 1.86 -19.56 -7.09
C ILE A 14 0.47 -19.00 -7.37
N GLY A 15 0.13 -18.81 -8.65
CA GLY A 15 -1.17 -18.31 -9.08
C GLY A 15 -2.32 -19.22 -8.69
N GLU A 16 -2.16 -20.54 -8.86
CA GLU A 16 -3.13 -21.54 -8.41
C GLU A 16 -3.25 -21.57 -6.89
N LYS A 17 -2.15 -21.42 -6.15
CA LYS A 17 -2.18 -21.33 -4.68
C LYS A 17 -2.97 -20.11 -4.18
N ILE A 18 -2.84 -18.97 -4.87
CA ILE A 18 -3.47 -17.70 -4.47
C ILE A 18 -4.92 -17.60 -4.95
N PHE A 19 -5.17 -17.86 -6.24
CA PHE A 19 -6.48 -17.65 -6.88
C PHE A 19 -7.29 -18.93 -7.09
N GLY A 20 -6.72 -20.10 -6.80
CA GLY A 20 -7.38 -21.39 -6.95
C GLY A 20 -7.95 -21.58 -8.36
N LYS A 21 -9.23 -21.96 -8.43
CA LYS A 21 -9.95 -22.20 -9.70
C LYS A 21 -10.03 -20.96 -10.59
N LYS A 22 -9.91 -19.76 -10.03
CA LYS A 22 -9.97 -18.48 -10.78
C LYS A 22 -8.63 -18.06 -11.36
N TYR A 23 -7.55 -18.79 -11.10
CA TYR A 23 -6.21 -18.46 -11.57
C TYR A 23 -6.15 -18.17 -13.08
N ARG A 24 -6.63 -19.10 -13.91
CA ARG A 24 -6.53 -18.98 -15.38
C ARG A 24 -7.26 -17.74 -15.91
N GLU A 25 -8.49 -17.51 -15.44
CA GLU A 25 -9.29 -16.33 -15.81
C GLU A 25 -8.56 -15.02 -15.45
N VAL A 26 -7.96 -14.96 -14.25
CA VAL A 26 -7.21 -13.78 -13.77
C VAL A 26 -5.92 -13.57 -14.57
N ALA A 27 -5.15 -14.64 -14.83
CA ALA A 27 -3.91 -14.56 -15.58
C ALA A 27 -4.14 -14.11 -17.03
N GLU A 28 -5.21 -14.60 -17.68
CA GLU A 28 -5.62 -14.15 -19.00
C GLU A 28 -6.14 -12.70 -19.00
N TRP A 29 -6.81 -12.29 -17.92
CA TRP A 29 -7.27 -10.91 -17.76
C TRP A 29 -6.12 -9.92 -17.65
N CYS A 30 -5.00 -10.28 -17.04
CA CYS A 30 -3.85 -9.38 -16.90
C CYS A 30 -3.23 -8.96 -18.25
N VAL A 31 -2.43 -7.88 -18.23
CA VAL A 31 -1.67 -7.45 -19.40
C VAL A 31 -0.49 -8.39 -19.61
N LYS A 32 -0.21 -8.77 -20.86
CA LYS A 32 0.98 -9.55 -21.23
C LYS A 32 2.04 -8.62 -21.81
N ARG A 33 3.28 -8.75 -21.34
CA ARG A 33 4.43 -7.96 -21.81
C ARG A 33 5.61 -8.87 -22.11
N GLU A 34 5.55 -9.55 -23.24
CA GLU A 34 6.58 -10.52 -23.62
C GLU A 34 7.85 -9.85 -24.15
N ARG A 35 7.71 -8.69 -24.81
CA ARG A 35 8.82 -7.94 -25.40
C ARG A 35 8.56 -6.43 -25.39
N PRO A 36 9.63 -5.60 -25.43
CA PRO A 36 9.49 -4.16 -25.57
C PRO A 36 8.69 -3.78 -26.82
N ASP A 37 7.65 -2.98 -26.62
CA ASP A 37 6.78 -2.47 -27.68
C ASP A 37 6.16 -1.15 -27.21
N LYS A 38 6.23 -0.10 -28.04
CA LYS A 38 5.59 1.20 -27.78
C LYS A 38 4.10 1.07 -27.43
N TYR A 39 3.41 0.04 -27.93
CA TYR A 39 2.01 -0.21 -27.61
C TYR A 39 1.76 -0.68 -26.16
N ASN A 40 2.79 -1.11 -25.44
CA ASN A 40 2.70 -1.41 -23.99
C ASN A 40 2.51 -0.15 -23.15
N ALA A 41 2.86 1.04 -23.67
CA ALA A 41 2.64 2.32 -23.01
C ALA A 41 1.17 2.80 -23.09
N ILE A 42 0.39 2.24 -24.02
CA ILE A 42 -1.00 2.64 -24.25
C ILE A 42 -1.91 1.94 -23.24
N PRO A 43 -2.75 2.67 -22.49
CA PRO A 43 -3.70 2.09 -21.54
C PRO A 43 -4.61 1.04 -22.22
N LYS A 44 -4.86 -0.07 -21.53
CA LYS A 44 -5.70 -1.17 -22.03
C LYS A 44 -7.09 -1.19 -21.40
N GLY A 45 -7.33 -0.36 -20.39
CA GLY A 45 -8.62 -0.28 -19.69
C GLY A 45 -8.90 -1.54 -18.87
N LYS A 46 -7.87 -2.27 -18.45
CA LYS A 46 -8.00 -3.44 -17.57
C LYS A 46 -7.85 -2.98 -16.13
N VAL A 47 -8.89 -3.16 -15.33
CA VAL A 47 -8.96 -2.67 -13.95
C VAL A 47 -9.18 -3.83 -12.99
N ALA A 48 -8.36 -3.92 -11.93
CA ALA A 48 -8.64 -4.77 -10.79
C ALA A 48 -9.06 -3.90 -9.60
N ASN A 49 -10.32 -4.00 -9.20
CA ASN A 49 -10.88 -3.33 -8.03
C ASN A 49 -10.64 -4.22 -6.80
N VAL A 50 -9.66 -3.86 -6.00
CA VAL A 50 -9.23 -4.58 -4.80
C VAL A 50 -9.90 -3.93 -3.60
N TYR A 51 -10.90 -4.60 -3.02
CA TYR A 51 -11.57 -4.12 -1.82
C TYR A 51 -10.78 -4.59 -0.61
N ILE A 52 -10.46 -3.68 0.29
CA ILE A 52 -9.63 -3.97 1.45
C ILE A 52 -10.28 -3.52 2.75
N ILE A 53 -9.95 -4.25 3.81
CA ILE A 53 -10.28 -3.88 5.18
C ILE A 53 -8.97 -3.74 5.94
N ILE A 54 -8.77 -2.59 6.58
CA ILE A 54 -7.62 -2.35 7.45
C ILE A 54 -8.12 -2.50 8.89
N GLU A 55 -7.62 -3.53 9.56
CA GLU A 55 -7.88 -3.81 10.97
C GLU A 55 -6.74 -3.23 11.81
N PRO A 56 -7.01 -2.27 12.70
CA PRO A 56 -6.03 -1.83 13.69
C PRO A 56 -5.73 -2.94 14.69
N LEU A 57 -4.46 -3.34 14.81
CA LEU A 57 -3.97 -4.25 15.85
C LEU A 57 -3.43 -3.50 17.08
N SER A 58 -3.16 -2.20 16.90
CA SER A 58 -2.88 -1.27 17.99
C SER A 58 -3.57 0.06 17.70
N ARG A 59 -3.65 0.92 18.71
CA ARG A 59 -4.20 2.27 18.54
C ARG A 59 -3.48 3.01 17.41
N LEU A 60 -4.25 3.74 16.59
CA LEU A 60 -3.72 4.45 15.44
C LEU A 60 -3.73 5.97 15.67
N ILE A 61 -2.68 6.63 15.17
CA ILE A 61 -2.60 8.09 15.05
C ILE A 61 -2.45 8.38 13.56
N ILE A 62 -3.43 9.07 12.99
CA ILE A 62 -3.50 9.35 11.55
C ILE A 62 -3.73 10.84 11.36
N ARG A 63 -2.61 11.56 11.25
CA ARG A 63 -2.57 13.00 11.05
C ARG A 63 -2.62 13.35 9.58
N HIS A 64 -3.39 14.39 9.24
CA HIS A 64 -3.23 15.07 7.95
C HIS A 64 -1.97 15.94 7.98
N GLU A 65 -1.28 16.10 6.85
CA GLU A 65 0.00 16.84 6.81
C GLU A 65 -0.18 18.36 6.96
N GLN A 66 -1.41 18.86 6.82
CA GLN A 66 -1.75 20.28 6.93
C GLN A 66 -2.67 20.59 8.12
N GLU A 67 -3.21 19.58 8.82
CA GLU A 67 -4.06 19.80 10.01
C GLU A 67 -3.27 19.57 11.30
N THR A 68 -3.60 20.36 12.32
CA THR A 68 -3.05 20.23 13.68
C THR A 68 -3.74 19.10 14.47
N THR A 69 -4.72 18.43 13.90
CA THR A 69 -5.50 17.36 14.54
C THR A 69 -4.81 16.00 14.43
N ASP A 70 -4.92 15.19 15.49
CA ASP A 70 -4.26 13.88 15.58
C ASP A 70 -4.91 12.77 14.74
N VAL A 71 -6.19 12.95 14.40
CA VAL A 71 -7.03 12.01 13.66
C VAL A 71 -7.75 12.77 12.56
N THR A 72 -7.56 12.35 11.32
CA THR A 72 -8.37 12.81 10.18
C THR A 72 -9.76 12.22 10.25
N THR A 73 -10.79 13.08 10.27
CA THR A 73 -12.20 12.68 10.26
C THR A 73 -12.91 13.28 9.05
N ILE A 74 -13.90 12.56 8.54
CA ILE A 74 -14.72 13.01 7.41
C ILE A 74 -16.20 12.89 7.75
N PRO A 75 -17.05 13.82 7.28
CA PRO A 75 -18.48 13.69 7.42
C PRO A 75 -19.06 12.64 6.46
N THR A 76 -20.07 11.93 6.91
CA THR A 76 -20.88 11.04 6.08
C THR A 76 -22.22 11.69 5.73
N TYR A 77 -22.85 11.26 4.62
CA TYR A 77 -24.21 11.72 4.28
C TYR A 77 -25.27 11.30 5.32
N LEU A 78 -24.94 10.37 6.22
CA LEU A 78 -25.77 9.95 7.35
C LEU A 78 -25.70 10.93 8.54
N GLY A 79 -24.93 12.01 8.44
CA GLY A 79 -24.71 12.97 9.53
C GLY A 79 -23.70 12.52 10.58
N LEU A 80 -23.01 11.38 10.35
CA LEU A 80 -21.99 10.85 11.26
C LEU A 80 -20.59 11.34 10.84
N SER A 81 -19.77 11.75 11.81
CA SER A 81 -18.33 11.95 11.62
C SER A 81 -17.58 10.64 11.86
N VAL A 82 -16.67 10.27 10.95
CA VAL A 82 -15.92 9.01 11.03
C VAL A 82 -14.43 9.24 10.78
N PRO A 83 -13.53 8.52 11.46
CA PRO A 83 -12.11 8.51 11.12
C PRO A 83 -11.87 8.03 9.69
N ALA A 84 -10.84 8.57 9.04
CA ALA A 84 -10.44 8.14 7.71
C ALA A 84 -8.91 8.07 7.56
N ILE A 85 -8.45 7.07 6.82
CA ILE A 85 -7.06 6.97 6.36
C ILE A 85 -7.01 7.49 4.93
N LEU A 86 -6.15 8.47 4.69
CA LEU A 86 -5.91 8.99 3.35
C LEU A 86 -5.07 8.00 2.53
N ASN A 87 -5.35 7.89 1.24
CA ASN A 87 -4.56 7.03 0.35
C ASN A 87 -3.09 7.41 0.29
N THR A 88 -2.74 8.68 0.43
CA THR A 88 -1.33 9.11 0.54
C THR A 88 -0.60 8.50 1.73
N LYS A 89 -1.29 8.28 2.86
CA LYS A 89 -0.71 7.65 4.05
C LYS A 89 -0.57 6.14 3.89
N PHE A 90 -1.59 5.48 3.36
CA PHE A 90 -1.57 4.04 3.16
C PHE A 90 -0.71 3.64 1.95
N GLN A 91 -1.08 4.05 0.73
CA GLN A 91 -0.38 3.68 -0.50
C GLN A 91 1.02 4.31 -0.57
N SER A 92 1.12 5.64 -0.52
CA SER A 92 2.43 6.31 -0.70
C SER A 92 3.33 6.19 0.53
N GLY A 93 2.74 6.18 1.73
CA GLY A 93 3.47 6.11 2.99
C GLY A 93 3.89 4.71 3.40
N ALA A 94 2.97 3.74 3.37
CA ALA A 94 3.19 2.40 3.93
C ALA A 94 3.46 1.34 2.86
N VAL A 95 2.52 1.12 1.93
CA VAL A 95 2.60 0.05 0.92
C VAL A 95 3.83 0.26 0.02
N ARG A 96 4.07 1.49 -0.44
CA ARG A 96 5.24 1.79 -1.27
C ARG A 96 6.57 1.52 -0.56
N ARG A 97 6.65 1.80 0.75
CA ARG A 97 7.85 1.49 1.56
C ARG A 97 8.02 -0.01 1.75
N GLN A 98 6.92 -0.72 1.98
CA GLN A 98 6.93 -2.18 2.11
C GLN A 98 7.42 -2.84 0.80
N MET A 99 6.99 -2.35 -0.37
CA MET A 99 7.48 -2.86 -1.65
C MET A 99 8.98 -2.61 -1.79
N LEU A 100 9.45 -1.40 -1.46
CA LEU A 100 10.89 -1.11 -1.50
C LEU A 100 11.70 -2.03 -0.58
N SER A 101 11.22 -2.32 0.63
CA SER A 101 11.89 -3.28 1.53
C SER A 101 12.00 -4.66 0.88
N LEU A 102 10.90 -5.18 0.33
CA LEU A 102 10.90 -6.47 -0.36
C LEU A 102 11.87 -6.50 -1.55
N LEU A 103 11.95 -5.42 -2.32
CA LEU A 103 12.87 -5.32 -3.45
C LEU A 103 14.33 -5.26 -2.98
N HIS A 104 14.65 -4.47 -1.96
CA HIS A 104 16.01 -4.37 -1.41
C HIS A 104 16.48 -5.68 -0.81
N GLU A 105 15.65 -6.29 0.04
CA GLU A 105 15.92 -7.60 0.64
C GLU A 105 16.17 -8.69 -0.42
N TRP A 106 15.39 -8.67 -1.51
CA TRP A 106 15.61 -9.58 -2.63
C TRP A 106 16.96 -9.35 -3.31
N PHE A 107 17.31 -8.09 -3.58
CA PHE A 107 18.59 -7.74 -4.21
C PHE A 107 19.81 -8.12 -3.34
N ASP A 108 19.71 -7.91 -2.03
CA ASP A 108 20.77 -8.24 -1.08
C ASP A 108 21.08 -9.75 -1.09
N ARG A 109 20.04 -10.58 -1.22
CA ARG A 109 20.19 -12.05 -1.31
C ARG A 109 20.57 -12.53 -2.71
N ASN A 110 20.07 -11.86 -3.77
CA ASN A 110 20.08 -12.39 -5.13
C ASN A 110 20.93 -11.57 -6.13
N LYS A 111 21.96 -10.85 -5.66
CA LYS A 111 22.79 -9.96 -6.49
C LYS A 111 23.35 -10.61 -7.77
N ALA A 112 23.81 -11.86 -7.68
CA ALA A 112 24.32 -12.61 -8.84
C ALA A 112 23.22 -12.90 -9.88
N VAL A 113 22.04 -13.31 -9.40
CA VAL A 113 20.86 -13.56 -10.24
C VAL A 113 20.40 -12.24 -10.87
N ALA A 114 20.31 -11.16 -10.10
CA ALA A 114 19.92 -9.84 -10.61
C ALA A 114 20.89 -9.33 -11.71
N SER A 115 22.19 -9.53 -11.52
CA SER A 115 23.19 -9.15 -12.53
C SER A 115 23.05 -9.98 -13.81
N LYS A 116 22.80 -11.29 -13.69
CA LYS A 116 22.68 -12.21 -14.82
C LYS A 116 21.35 -12.06 -15.57
N GLU A 117 20.24 -12.04 -14.84
CA GLU A 117 18.89 -12.10 -15.40
C GLU A 117 18.30 -10.73 -15.74
N LEU A 118 18.72 -9.69 -15.02
CA LEU A 118 18.17 -8.33 -15.16
C LEU A 118 19.19 -7.32 -15.68
N GLY A 119 20.48 -7.67 -15.69
CA GLY A 119 21.56 -6.71 -16.01
C GLY A 119 21.73 -5.60 -14.97
N ILE A 120 21.31 -5.84 -13.72
CA ILE A 120 21.35 -4.83 -12.63
C ILE A 120 22.37 -5.27 -11.58
N SER A 121 23.47 -4.52 -11.47
CA SER A 121 24.54 -4.78 -10.51
C SER A 121 24.33 -4.11 -9.15
N THR A 122 23.60 -2.99 -9.11
CA THR A 122 23.29 -2.22 -7.89
C THR A 122 21.85 -1.70 -7.92
N TYR A 123 21.21 -1.70 -6.75
CA TYR A 123 19.86 -1.19 -6.55
C TYR A 123 19.77 -0.36 -5.27
N THR A 124 19.44 0.92 -5.41
CA THR A 124 19.53 1.95 -4.36
C THR A 124 18.27 2.80 -4.26
N CYS A 125 17.17 2.40 -4.91
CA CYS A 125 15.96 3.22 -4.98
C CYS A 125 15.37 3.48 -3.60
N VAL A 126 15.09 4.75 -3.29
CA VAL A 126 14.49 5.15 -2.02
C VAL A 126 13.29 6.06 -2.22
N MET A 127 12.38 6.08 -1.23
CA MET A 127 11.42 7.18 -1.12
C MET A 127 12.20 8.47 -0.88
N ARG A 128 11.93 9.53 -1.66
CA ARG A 128 12.58 10.82 -1.43
C ARG A 128 12.44 11.22 0.05
N PRO A 129 13.54 11.48 0.78
CA PRO A 129 13.46 12.07 2.10
C PRO A 129 12.75 13.42 2.00
N TYR A 130 11.93 13.75 3.00
CA TYR A 130 11.27 15.04 3.07
C TYR A 130 12.34 16.12 3.25
N MET A 131 12.82 16.70 2.16
CA MET A 131 13.73 17.83 2.24
C MET A 131 12.91 19.03 2.69
N LYS A 132 13.12 19.48 3.93
CA LYS A 132 12.71 20.83 4.34
C LYS A 132 13.25 21.77 3.25
N GLN A 133 12.40 22.60 2.67
CA GLN A 133 12.81 23.63 1.72
C GLN A 133 13.74 24.63 2.43
N VAL A 134 14.98 24.24 2.67
CA VAL A 134 16.04 25.14 3.09
C VAL A 134 16.62 25.67 1.80
N LYS A 135 16.37 26.95 1.51
CA LYS A 135 16.78 27.64 0.28
C LYS A 135 18.29 27.62 -0.03
N GLU A 136 19.14 27.04 0.81
CA GLU A 136 20.57 27.37 0.82
C GLU A 136 21.57 26.22 1.00
N ARG A 137 21.18 24.95 0.84
CA ARG A 137 22.19 23.88 0.66
C ARG A 137 21.81 22.97 -0.48
N GLN A 138 22.50 23.14 -1.61
CA GLN A 138 22.68 22.09 -2.60
C GLN A 138 23.41 20.93 -1.90
N VAL A 139 22.64 20.05 -1.28
CA VAL A 139 23.13 18.73 -0.90
C VAL A 139 23.51 18.06 -2.22
N PRO A 140 24.73 17.50 -2.36
CA PRO A 140 25.16 16.90 -3.62
C PRO A 140 24.12 15.89 -4.11
N GLU A 141 23.77 15.98 -5.39
CA GLU A 141 22.72 15.24 -6.13
C GLU A 141 22.95 13.71 -6.22
N VAL A 142 23.64 13.11 -5.25
CA VAL A 142 23.98 11.68 -5.23
C VAL A 142 23.04 10.87 -4.32
N PHE A 143 22.10 11.53 -3.60
CA PHE A 143 20.92 10.82 -3.10
C PHE A 143 19.97 10.56 -4.27
N GLU A 144 20.24 9.47 -4.98
CA GLU A 144 19.38 8.96 -6.05
C GLU A 144 17.98 8.69 -5.49
N GLY A 145 17.02 9.55 -5.84
CA GLY A 145 15.63 9.37 -5.44
C GLY A 145 14.99 8.13 -6.10
N TYR A 146 13.86 8.33 -6.76
CA TYR A 146 13.26 7.25 -7.54
C TYR A 146 14.17 6.85 -8.71
N CYS A 147 14.57 5.58 -8.78
CA CYS A 147 15.45 5.08 -9.85
C CYS A 147 14.77 5.01 -11.24
N GLY A 148 13.46 5.18 -11.31
CA GLY A 148 12.69 5.23 -12.57
C GLY A 148 12.55 3.91 -13.34
N LYS A 149 13.19 2.82 -12.88
CA LYS A 149 13.21 1.52 -13.58
C LYS A 149 12.67 0.33 -12.76
N CYS A 150 12.57 0.47 -11.43
CA CYS A 150 12.14 -0.63 -10.57
C CYS A 150 10.62 -0.81 -10.52
N PRO A 151 10.13 -1.98 -10.06
CA PRO A 151 8.69 -2.23 -9.93
C PRO A 151 7.99 -1.14 -9.12
N ASN A 152 8.59 -0.71 -8.01
CA ASN A 152 8.03 0.35 -7.19
C ASN A 152 7.82 1.67 -7.95
N CYS A 153 8.78 2.08 -8.80
CA CYS A 153 8.66 3.32 -9.58
C CYS A 153 7.63 3.19 -10.70
N LEU A 154 7.57 2.05 -11.39
CA LEU A 154 6.70 1.87 -12.56
C LEU A 154 5.28 1.41 -12.20
N ILE A 155 5.06 0.88 -11.01
CA ILE A 155 3.73 0.56 -10.48
C ILE A 155 3.12 1.79 -9.79
N PHE A 156 3.85 2.43 -8.87
CA PHE A 156 3.33 3.57 -8.09
C PHE A 156 3.63 4.94 -8.70
N GLY A 157 4.31 4.98 -9.85
CA GLY A 157 4.66 6.21 -10.54
C GLY A 157 5.80 6.98 -9.88
N TYR A 158 6.39 7.88 -10.66
CA TYR A 158 7.40 8.83 -10.20
C TYR A 158 7.29 10.11 -11.04
N ALA A 159 7.64 11.22 -10.41
CA ALA A 159 7.84 12.49 -11.09
C ALA A 159 9.34 12.79 -11.14
N VAL A 160 9.83 13.19 -12.31
CA VAL A 160 11.15 13.76 -12.48
C VAL A 160 11.04 15.29 -12.49
N GLN A 161 12.09 15.98 -12.05
CA GLN A 161 12.19 17.43 -12.24
C GLN A 161 12.29 17.78 -13.73
N GLU A 162 12.04 19.05 -14.08
CA GLU A 162 12.14 19.56 -15.44
C GLU A 162 13.46 19.13 -16.11
N GLY A 163 13.39 18.57 -17.32
CA GLY A 163 14.54 18.17 -18.13
C GLY A 163 14.87 16.66 -18.19
N ALA A 164 14.30 15.81 -17.33
CA ALA A 164 14.70 14.39 -17.21
C ALA A 164 13.92 13.37 -18.08
N GLY A 165 13.03 13.85 -18.96
CA GLY A 165 12.45 13.05 -20.06
C GLY A 165 10.95 12.81 -19.97
N TYR A 166 10.44 12.14 -18.92
CA TYR A 166 8.99 11.93 -18.73
C TYR A 166 8.63 11.50 -17.31
N ASN A 167 7.38 11.76 -16.93
CA ASN A 167 6.77 11.29 -15.69
C ASN A 167 5.98 10.00 -15.92
N VAL A 168 5.93 9.14 -14.90
CA VAL A 168 5.08 7.94 -14.91
C VAL A 168 3.98 8.10 -13.88
N LYS A 169 2.72 8.06 -14.31
CA LYS A 169 1.57 8.08 -13.41
C LYS A 169 1.49 6.76 -12.64
N SER A 170 1.05 6.81 -11.40
CA SER A 170 0.70 5.60 -10.64
C SER A 170 -0.36 4.79 -11.37
N ARG A 171 -0.16 3.49 -11.44
CA ARG A 171 -1.16 2.51 -11.88
C ARG A 171 -1.96 1.92 -10.71
N VAL A 172 -1.58 2.30 -9.49
CA VAL A 172 -2.31 2.01 -8.26
C VAL A 172 -2.94 3.30 -7.77
N GLU A 173 -4.25 3.36 -7.81
CA GLU A 173 -5.04 4.50 -7.35
C GLU A 173 -5.92 4.04 -6.19
N GLY A 174 -6.07 4.86 -5.16
CA GLY A 174 -6.88 4.50 -3.99
C GLY A 174 -7.72 5.68 -3.55
N ASP A 175 -8.87 5.36 -2.95
CA ASP A 175 -9.85 6.34 -2.50
C ASP A 175 -9.51 6.86 -1.09
N LEU A 176 -10.47 6.79 -0.17
CA LEU A 176 -10.33 6.96 1.26
C LEU A 176 -10.60 5.61 1.92
N TYR A 177 -9.88 5.29 2.99
CA TYR A 177 -10.23 4.15 3.85
C TYR A 177 -11.04 4.69 5.01
N VAL A 178 -12.33 4.40 5.02
CA VAL A 178 -13.30 5.04 5.91
C VAL A 178 -13.63 4.09 7.05
N ALA A 179 -13.63 4.61 8.28
CA ALA A 179 -13.99 3.82 9.45
C ALA A 179 -15.46 3.38 9.39
N THR A 180 -15.70 2.17 9.87
CA THR A 180 -17.03 1.56 9.99
C THR A 180 -17.73 1.90 11.31
N VAL A 181 -17.09 2.75 12.13
CA VAL A 181 -17.57 3.15 13.45
C VAL A 181 -17.48 4.69 13.56
N PRO A 182 -18.51 5.38 14.09
CA PRO A 182 -18.46 6.82 14.34
C PRO A 182 -17.30 7.24 15.24
N GLU A 183 -16.80 8.46 15.04
CA GLU A 183 -15.73 9.07 15.82
C GLU A 183 -16.00 9.00 17.33
N GLU A 184 -17.23 9.32 17.74
CA GLU A 184 -17.67 9.31 19.15
C GLU A 184 -17.48 7.96 19.86
N LYS A 185 -17.50 6.86 19.10
CA LYS A 185 -17.38 5.50 19.62
C LYS A 185 -15.99 4.88 19.38
N SER A 186 -15.16 5.49 18.54
CA SER A 186 -13.92 4.90 18.04
C SER A 186 -12.67 5.72 18.32
N VAL A 187 -12.80 6.98 18.76
CA VAL A 187 -11.67 7.85 19.05
C VAL A 187 -11.61 8.13 20.56
N VAL A 188 -10.44 7.88 21.14
CA VAL A 188 -10.15 8.16 22.55
C VAL A 188 -9.05 9.20 22.68
N SER A 189 -9.12 10.01 23.73
CA SER A 189 -8.02 10.89 24.13
C SER A 189 -7.13 10.17 25.14
N VAL A 190 -5.83 10.12 24.86
CA VAL A 190 -4.83 9.51 25.75
C VAL A 190 -3.74 10.52 26.04
N THR A 191 -3.48 10.77 27.32
CA THR A 191 -2.41 11.66 27.76
C THR A 191 -1.11 10.88 27.96
N PHE A 192 -0.01 11.43 27.44
CA PHE A 192 1.33 10.90 27.63
C PHE A 192 2.17 11.91 28.41
N ASN A 193 2.85 11.41 29.43
CA ASN A 193 3.84 12.18 30.16
C ASN A 193 5.18 12.11 29.42
N ALA A 194 5.77 13.27 29.13
CA ALA A 194 7.17 13.32 28.71
C ALA A 194 8.07 13.21 29.96
N VAL A 195 8.78 12.09 30.09
CA VAL A 195 9.81 11.90 31.13
C VAL A 195 11.11 12.50 30.62
N ASP A 196 11.77 13.31 31.44
CA ASP A 196 13.11 13.78 31.12
C ASP A 196 14.14 12.66 31.28
N ASP A 197 14.93 12.40 30.24
CA ASP A 197 15.86 11.26 30.25
C ASP A 197 17.04 11.44 31.21
N ILE A 198 17.39 12.68 31.57
CA ILE A 198 18.49 13.00 32.50
C ILE A 198 17.95 12.98 33.93
N ALA A 199 16.84 13.68 34.19
CA ALA A 199 16.28 13.75 35.54
C ALA A 199 15.48 12.49 35.94
N LYS A 200 15.09 11.64 34.97
CA LYS A 200 14.17 10.49 35.13
C LYS A 200 12.86 10.84 35.84
N THR A 201 12.51 12.12 35.85
CA THR A 201 11.26 12.64 36.38
C THR A 201 10.51 13.37 35.27
N THR A 202 9.21 13.49 35.46
CA THR A 202 8.39 14.44 34.72
C THR A 202 8.43 15.81 35.40
N TYR A 203 9.37 16.09 36.31
CA TYR A 203 9.39 17.32 37.10
C TYR A 203 10.67 18.10 36.81
N ARG A 204 10.53 19.28 36.20
CA ARG A 204 11.61 20.20 35.80
C ARG A 204 11.63 21.41 36.73
N PRO A 205 12.36 21.36 37.86
CA PRO A 205 12.37 22.42 38.86
C PRO A 205 12.90 23.77 38.33
N GLU A 206 13.71 23.73 37.27
CA GLU A 206 14.27 24.89 36.58
C GLU A 206 13.28 25.71 35.73
N LEU A 207 12.05 25.24 35.51
CA LEU A 207 11.03 25.96 34.74
C LEU A 207 10.01 26.71 35.64
N PRO A 208 9.34 27.76 35.11
CA PRO A 208 8.26 28.45 35.83
C PRO A 208 7.20 27.47 36.31
N GLU A 209 6.53 27.76 37.44
CA GLU A 209 5.61 26.83 38.12
C GLU A 209 4.57 26.18 37.19
N SER A 210 4.07 26.93 36.21
CA SER A 210 3.15 26.48 35.15
C SER A 210 3.72 25.45 34.14
N GLN A 211 5.02 25.19 34.15
CA GLN A 211 5.75 24.32 33.21
C GLN A 211 6.67 23.31 33.93
N ARG A 212 6.52 23.19 35.25
CA ARG A 212 7.35 22.30 36.09
C ARG A 212 7.04 20.83 35.87
N THR A 213 5.89 20.48 35.30
CA THR A 213 5.63 19.11 34.85
C THR A 213 5.98 18.98 33.36
N GLY A 214 6.68 17.92 32.98
CA GLY A 214 7.04 17.59 31.61
C GLY A 214 5.79 17.66 30.74
N ALA A 215 5.93 18.18 29.52
CA ALA A 215 4.80 18.49 28.65
C ALA A 215 3.81 17.30 28.59
N LEU A 216 2.59 17.51 29.10
CA LEU A 216 1.48 16.61 28.88
C LEU A 216 1.06 16.77 27.42
N TYR A 217 1.22 15.72 26.64
CA TYR A 217 0.66 15.66 25.30
C TYR A 217 -0.59 14.80 25.35
N GLU A 218 -1.75 15.40 25.09
CA GLU A 218 -2.96 14.66 24.77
C GLU A 218 -2.91 14.27 23.30
N PHE A 219 -3.07 12.98 23.01
CA PHE A 219 -3.23 12.48 21.66
C PHE A 219 -4.63 11.91 21.48
N ARG A 220 -5.30 12.32 20.41
CA ARG A 220 -6.49 11.59 19.94
C ARG A 220 -6.05 10.36 19.17
N MET A 221 -6.59 9.21 19.52
CA MET A 221 -6.22 7.91 18.94
C MET A 221 -7.45 7.14 18.52
N ILE A 222 -7.35 6.45 17.40
CA ILE A 222 -8.36 5.48 16.98
C ILE A 222 -8.15 4.19 17.78
N GLU A 223 -9.22 3.67 18.37
CA GLU A 223 -9.20 2.42 19.14
C GLU A 223 -9.07 1.17 18.27
N VAL A 224 -8.50 0.14 18.90
CA VAL A 224 -8.42 -1.21 18.34
C VAL A 224 -9.83 -1.74 18.06
N GLY A 225 -9.99 -2.47 16.96
CA GLY A 225 -11.29 -2.99 16.51
C GLY A 225 -12.06 -2.04 15.57
N THR A 226 -11.63 -0.79 15.42
CA THR A 226 -12.20 0.14 14.43
C THR A 226 -11.75 -0.23 13.01
N SER A 227 -12.53 -1.07 12.32
CA SER A 227 -12.20 -1.49 10.96
C SER A 227 -12.39 -0.35 9.96
N PHE A 228 -11.42 -0.18 9.06
CA PHE A 228 -11.51 0.77 7.94
C PHE A 228 -11.74 0.02 6.64
N VAL A 229 -12.67 0.48 5.82
CA VAL A 229 -12.95 -0.10 4.52
C VAL A 229 -12.48 0.84 3.42
N GLY A 230 -11.81 0.30 2.42
CA GLY A 230 -11.44 1.06 1.24
C GLY A 230 -11.31 0.20 -0.01
N LYS A 231 -10.95 0.86 -1.09
CA LYS A 231 -10.75 0.25 -2.40
C LYS A 231 -9.46 0.77 -3.00
N LEU A 232 -8.68 -0.15 -3.58
CA LEU A 232 -7.55 0.13 -4.45
C LEU A 232 -7.90 -0.30 -5.87
N VAL A 233 -7.49 0.49 -6.83
CA VAL A 233 -7.70 0.29 -8.25
C VAL A 233 -6.35 0.05 -8.89
N LEU A 234 -6.14 -1.15 -9.42
CA LEU A 234 -4.91 -1.54 -10.11
C LEU A 234 -5.16 -1.57 -11.61
N LYS A 235 -4.51 -0.67 -12.35
CA LYS A 235 -4.74 -0.43 -13.78
C LYS A 235 -3.64 -1.06 -14.62
N ASP A 236 -4.04 -1.82 -15.65
CA ASP A 236 -3.15 -2.36 -16.69
C ASP A 236 -1.91 -3.08 -16.13
N MET A 237 -2.13 -3.91 -15.11
CA MET A 237 -1.09 -4.70 -14.45
C MET A 237 -0.82 -6.00 -15.21
N THR A 238 0.45 -6.40 -15.29
CA THR A 238 0.77 -7.80 -15.57
C THR A 238 0.38 -8.68 -14.38
N PHE A 239 0.31 -9.99 -14.59
CA PHE A 239 -0.04 -10.92 -13.52
C PHE A 239 0.97 -10.83 -12.36
N THR A 240 2.26 -10.70 -12.67
CA THR A 240 3.30 -10.58 -11.66
C THR A 240 3.26 -9.25 -10.92
N GLU A 241 3.01 -8.15 -11.64
CA GLU A 241 2.84 -6.82 -11.02
C GLU A 241 1.65 -6.82 -10.06
N LEU A 242 0.54 -7.47 -10.46
CA LEU A 242 -0.65 -7.66 -9.63
C LEU A 242 -0.29 -8.44 -8.35
N LEU A 243 0.35 -9.61 -8.49
CA LEU A 243 0.76 -10.44 -7.35
C LEU A 243 1.70 -9.69 -6.40
N LEU A 244 2.75 -9.03 -6.93
CA LEU A 244 3.69 -8.26 -6.11
C LEU A 244 2.97 -7.14 -5.35
N THR A 245 2.00 -6.48 -5.99
CA THR A 245 1.23 -5.40 -5.36
C THR A 245 0.31 -5.93 -4.27
N LEU A 246 -0.45 -7.00 -4.54
CA LEU A 246 -1.33 -7.63 -3.55
C LEU A 246 -0.53 -8.19 -2.37
N LEU A 247 0.61 -8.84 -2.64
CA LEU A 247 1.54 -9.32 -1.62
C LEU A 247 2.03 -8.19 -0.72
N THR A 248 2.42 -7.07 -1.34
CA THR A 248 2.90 -5.89 -0.60
C THR A 248 1.80 -5.31 0.28
N ILE A 249 0.57 -5.17 -0.25
CA ILE A 249 -0.59 -4.68 0.50
C ILE A 249 -0.85 -5.61 1.69
N ALA A 250 -0.91 -6.93 1.47
CA ALA A 250 -1.16 -7.91 2.51
C ALA A 250 -0.07 -7.94 3.60
N ARG A 251 1.20 -7.68 3.24
CA ARG A 251 2.34 -7.62 4.17
C ARG A 251 2.56 -6.25 4.81
N THR A 252 1.72 -5.26 4.50
CA THR A 252 1.82 -3.96 5.14
C THR A 252 1.31 -4.05 6.57
N THR A 253 2.21 -3.96 7.55
CA THR A 253 1.91 -4.14 8.98
C THR A 253 1.82 -2.85 9.77
N ARG A 254 2.25 -1.72 9.20
CA ARG A 254 2.25 -0.43 9.88
C ARG A 254 1.79 0.72 9.00
N VAL A 255 1.04 1.65 9.59
CA VAL A 255 0.62 2.91 8.95
C VAL A 255 0.70 4.07 9.95
N GLY A 256 0.98 5.28 9.45
CA GLY A 256 0.97 6.52 10.25
C GLY A 256 2.33 7.21 10.39
N GLY A 257 2.37 8.30 11.16
CA GLY A 257 3.55 9.17 11.31
C GLY A 257 4.49 8.79 12.46
N ARG A 258 4.01 8.03 13.45
CA ARG A 258 4.78 7.54 14.62
C ARG A 258 4.75 6.02 14.70
N VAL A 259 5.21 5.39 13.63
CA VAL A 259 5.26 3.91 13.48
C VAL A 259 6.20 3.22 14.46
N THR A 260 6.93 3.94 15.32
CA THR A 260 7.76 3.31 16.36
C THR A 260 6.93 2.86 17.57
N HIS A 261 5.89 3.62 17.95
CA HIS A 261 5.08 3.34 19.15
C HIS A 261 3.65 2.87 18.83
N PHE A 262 3.09 3.30 17.70
CA PHE A 262 1.69 3.06 17.32
C PHE A 262 1.60 2.64 15.85
N GLY A 263 0.39 2.36 15.35
CA GLY A 263 0.17 2.19 13.92
C GLY A 263 0.14 0.76 13.40
N GLY A 264 0.06 -0.26 14.27
CA GLY A 264 0.02 -1.66 13.87
C GLY A 264 -1.30 -2.00 13.20
N ILE A 265 -1.25 -2.61 12.01
CA ILE A 265 -2.42 -2.97 11.22
C ILE A 265 -2.31 -4.38 10.63
N LYS A 266 -3.47 -4.98 10.36
CA LYS A 266 -3.62 -6.15 9.48
C LYS A 266 -4.49 -5.75 8.30
N VAL A 267 -4.03 -6.00 7.08
CA VAL A 267 -4.80 -5.75 5.86
C VAL A 267 -5.44 -7.05 5.39
N HIS A 268 -6.75 -7.00 5.19
CA HIS A 268 -7.58 -8.07 4.64
C HIS A 268 -8.03 -7.71 3.23
N ILE A 269 -8.06 -8.69 2.33
CA ILE A 269 -8.45 -8.51 0.93
C ILE A 269 -9.58 -9.49 0.62
N PRO A 270 -10.81 -9.22 1.09
CA PRO A 270 -11.92 -10.18 0.97
C PRO A 270 -12.42 -10.38 -0.47
N ALA A 271 -12.20 -9.40 -1.35
CA ALA A 271 -12.73 -9.43 -2.71
C ALA A 271 -11.86 -8.66 -3.70
N ILE A 272 -11.74 -9.21 -4.92
CA ILE A 272 -11.18 -8.52 -6.09
C ILE A 272 -12.15 -8.68 -7.26
N LEU A 273 -12.52 -7.56 -7.88
CA LEU A 273 -13.35 -7.54 -9.09
C LEU A 273 -12.56 -6.99 -10.27
N PHE A 274 -12.29 -7.85 -11.25
CA PHE A 274 -11.63 -7.48 -12.50
C PHE A 274 -12.66 -7.01 -13.52
N SER A 275 -12.59 -5.75 -13.94
CA SER A 275 -13.58 -5.10 -14.81
C SER A 275 -12.92 -4.10 -15.76
N LYS A 276 -13.69 -3.53 -16.70
CA LYS A 276 -13.22 -2.54 -17.68
C LYS A 276 -13.14 -1.10 -17.15
N TYR A 277 -13.72 -0.86 -15.98
CA TYR A 277 -13.81 0.45 -15.33
C TYR A 277 -13.90 0.27 -13.81
N GLU A 278 -13.74 1.36 -13.07
CA GLU A 278 -13.79 1.35 -11.62
C GLU A 278 -15.22 1.15 -11.09
N ILE A 279 -15.38 0.25 -10.12
CA ILE A 279 -16.70 -0.09 -9.58
C ILE A 279 -16.74 0.25 -8.08
N GLY A 280 -17.73 1.06 -7.70
CA GLY A 280 -17.98 1.45 -6.32
C GLY A 280 -16.87 2.31 -5.70
N SER A 281 -16.98 2.56 -4.40
CA SER A 281 -15.96 3.28 -3.62
C SER A 281 -15.87 2.76 -2.19
N GLY A 282 -14.72 2.98 -1.54
CA GLY A 282 -14.56 2.66 -0.11
C GLY A 282 -15.60 3.35 0.78
N TYR A 283 -15.94 4.59 0.44
CA TYR A 283 -16.92 5.41 1.14
C TYR A 283 -18.35 4.84 1.04
N GLU A 284 -18.78 4.38 -0.14
CA GLU A 284 -20.08 3.72 -0.32
C GLU A 284 -20.21 2.46 0.54
N VAL A 285 -19.16 1.65 0.60
CA VAL A 285 -19.20 0.42 1.41
C VAL A 285 -19.23 0.75 2.90
N ALA A 286 -18.40 1.68 3.35
CA ALA A 286 -18.37 2.09 4.75
C ALA A 286 -19.69 2.72 5.21
N THR A 287 -20.30 3.58 4.39
CA THR A 287 -21.60 4.21 4.69
C THR A 287 -22.74 3.21 4.74
N ARG A 288 -22.74 2.20 3.86
CA ARG A 288 -23.67 1.07 3.95
C ARG A 288 -23.54 0.32 5.28
N ILE A 289 -22.30 0.05 5.73
CA ILE A 289 -22.04 -0.61 7.01
C ILE A 289 -22.53 0.27 8.17
N LEU A 290 -22.16 1.55 8.19
CA LEU A 290 -22.58 2.49 9.23
C LEU A 290 -24.11 2.59 9.33
N GLY A 291 -24.82 2.62 8.21
CA GLY A 291 -26.28 2.65 8.19
C GLY A 291 -26.94 1.38 8.73
N LYS A 292 -26.30 0.22 8.56
CA LYS A 292 -26.81 -1.07 9.06
C LYS A 292 -26.48 -1.31 10.54
N TYR A 293 -25.35 -0.77 11.02
CA TYR A 293 -24.80 -1.00 12.35
C TYR A 293 -24.79 0.28 13.21
N THR A 294 -25.86 1.06 13.17
CA THR A 294 -25.98 2.32 13.93
C THR A 294 -25.90 2.11 15.45
N GLU A 295 -26.58 1.08 15.96
CA GLU A 295 -26.71 0.81 17.39
C GLU A 295 -25.62 -0.10 17.95
N LYS A 296 -24.96 -0.90 17.11
CA LYS A 296 -23.96 -1.90 17.51
C LYS A 296 -22.65 -1.69 16.75
N THR A 297 -21.51 -1.79 17.43
CA THR A 297 -20.21 -1.81 16.76
C THR A 297 -20.06 -3.09 15.91
N PRO A 298 -19.85 -3.00 14.59
CA PRO A 298 -19.67 -4.17 13.74
C PRO A 298 -18.37 -4.89 14.09
N THR A 299 -18.40 -6.23 14.05
CA THR A 299 -17.18 -7.04 14.14
C THR A 299 -16.44 -7.05 12.80
N LEU A 300 -15.17 -7.48 12.79
CA LEU A 300 -14.43 -7.66 11.53
C LEU A 300 -15.19 -8.59 10.55
N GLU A 301 -15.79 -9.67 11.06
CA GLU A 301 -16.55 -10.62 10.24
C GLU A 301 -17.80 -9.97 9.64
N ASP A 302 -18.50 -9.13 10.40
CA ASP A 302 -19.64 -8.35 9.90
C ASP A 302 -19.21 -7.44 8.74
N VAL A 303 -18.06 -6.77 8.87
CA VAL A 303 -17.50 -5.90 7.84
C VAL A 303 -17.09 -6.70 6.60
N VAL A 304 -16.42 -7.85 6.78
CA VAL A 304 -16.06 -8.76 5.67
C VAL A 304 -17.31 -9.22 4.93
N ASN A 305 -18.36 -9.62 5.65
CA ASN A 305 -19.63 -10.05 5.05
C ASN A 305 -20.24 -8.92 4.20
N GLU A 306 -20.37 -7.71 4.73
CA GLU A 306 -20.93 -6.57 3.98
C GLU A 306 -20.12 -6.19 2.74
N VAL A 307 -18.79 -6.22 2.83
CA VAL A 307 -17.91 -5.99 1.68
C VAL A 307 -18.16 -7.05 0.61
N THR A 308 -18.14 -8.34 0.98
CA THR A 308 -18.36 -9.43 0.01
C THR A 308 -19.74 -9.38 -0.63
N GLU A 309 -20.79 -9.08 0.14
CA GLU A 309 -22.15 -8.90 -0.38
C GLU A 309 -22.28 -7.69 -1.30
N TYR A 310 -21.61 -6.58 -0.97
CA TYR A 310 -21.59 -5.41 -1.84
C TYR A 310 -20.95 -5.73 -3.19
N VAL A 311 -19.77 -6.35 -3.18
CA VAL A 311 -19.04 -6.66 -4.43
C VAL A 311 -19.76 -7.71 -5.27
N LYS A 312 -20.44 -8.67 -4.62
CA LYS A 312 -21.22 -9.71 -5.32
C LYS A 312 -22.33 -9.13 -6.23
N LYS A 313 -22.87 -7.94 -5.92
CA LYS A 313 -23.86 -7.27 -6.79
C LYS A 313 -23.31 -6.92 -8.17
N PHE A 314 -21.98 -6.88 -8.31
CA PHE A 314 -21.28 -6.53 -9.53
C PHE A 314 -20.60 -7.75 -10.19
N GLU A 315 -20.94 -8.97 -9.76
CA GLU A 315 -20.35 -10.21 -10.30
C GLU A 315 -20.55 -10.37 -11.82
N ASN A 316 -21.64 -9.81 -12.36
CA ASN A 316 -21.94 -9.82 -13.79
C ASN A 316 -21.13 -8.82 -14.62
N GLN A 317 -20.35 -7.94 -13.98
CA GLN A 317 -19.57 -6.90 -14.65
C GLN A 317 -18.10 -7.29 -14.91
N GLY A 318 -17.69 -8.49 -14.49
CA GLY A 318 -16.29 -8.87 -14.51
C GLY A 318 -15.97 -10.24 -13.92
N ILE A 319 -14.68 -10.50 -13.71
CA ILE A 319 -14.22 -11.71 -13.01
C ILE A 319 -14.17 -11.38 -11.52
N LEU A 320 -15.02 -12.03 -10.74
CA LEU A 320 -15.08 -11.87 -9.30
C LEU A 320 -14.27 -12.96 -8.59
N VAL A 321 -13.32 -12.53 -7.76
CA VAL A 321 -12.60 -13.37 -6.80
C VAL A 321 -13.09 -13.00 -5.40
N LEU A 322 -13.85 -13.89 -4.78
CA LEU A 322 -14.22 -13.81 -3.37
C LEU A 322 -13.38 -14.82 -2.58
N ASP A 323 -12.51 -14.31 -1.73
CA ASP A 323 -11.64 -15.14 -0.90
C ASP A 323 -11.29 -14.37 0.37
N ARG A 324 -11.90 -14.77 1.49
CA ARG A 324 -11.71 -14.13 2.81
C ARG A 324 -10.28 -14.28 3.32
N GLU A 325 -9.58 -15.33 2.88
CA GLU A 325 -8.25 -15.69 3.33
C GLU A 325 -7.17 -15.24 2.35
N LEU A 326 -7.51 -14.52 1.27
CA LEU A 326 -6.56 -14.11 0.24
C LEU A 326 -5.35 -13.36 0.83
N GLY A 327 -5.62 -12.45 1.78
CA GLY A 327 -4.57 -11.74 2.50
C GLY A 327 -3.67 -12.65 3.34
N ASP A 328 -4.23 -13.69 3.98
CA ASP A 328 -3.47 -14.68 4.74
C ASP A 328 -2.64 -15.58 3.82
N LYS A 329 -3.20 -16.04 2.69
CA LYS A 329 -2.50 -16.80 1.65
C LYS A 329 -1.29 -16.04 1.12
N LEU A 330 -1.47 -14.76 0.79
CA LEU A 330 -0.37 -13.88 0.35
C LEU A 330 0.70 -13.71 1.42
N ARG A 331 0.31 -13.50 2.69
CA ARG A 331 1.27 -13.40 3.81
C ARG A 331 2.04 -14.71 4.01
N SER A 332 1.39 -15.85 3.80
CA SER A 332 1.97 -17.20 3.99
C SER A 332 2.92 -17.65 2.87
N LEU A 333 3.09 -16.88 1.79
CA LEU A 333 4.03 -17.21 0.73
C LEU A 333 5.46 -17.34 1.28
N LYS A 334 6.11 -18.46 0.96
CA LYS A 334 7.49 -18.78 1.30
C LYS A 334 8.44 -17.83 0.58
N GLN A 335 9.67 -17.72 1.11
CA GLN A 335 10.67 -16.82 0.54
C GLN A 335 10.97 -17.11 -0.94
N GLU A 336 11.03 -18.38 -1.34
CA GLU A 336 11.28 -18.80 -2.73
C GLU A 336 10.15 -18.36 -3.69
N GLU A 337 8.90 -18.43 -3.23
CA GLU A 337 7.73 -17.97 -3.98
C GLU A 337 7.77 -16.45 -4.16
N VAL A 338 8.12 -15.72 -3.10
CA VAL A 338 8.28 -14.26 -3.12
C VAL A 338 9.42 -13.85 -4.05
N ASP A 339 10.56 -14.55 -4.00
CA ASP A 339 11.72 -14.26 -4.84
C ASP A 339 11.40 -14.48 -6.32
N THR A 340 10.56 -15.48 -6.63
CA THR A 340 10.05 -15.73 -7.99
C THR A 340 9.14 -14.59 -8.46
N ILE A 341 8.19 -14.14 -7.63
CA ILE A 341 7.33 -12.99 -7.92
C ILE A 341 8.16 -11.73 -8.17
N VAL A 342 9.14 -11.45 -7.30
CA VAL A 342 9.98 -10.25 -7.44
C VAL A 342 10.79 -10.28 -8.72
N LEU A 343 11.46 -11.40 -9.02
CA LEU A 343 12.27 -11.55 -10.23
C LEU A 343 11.44 -11.33 -11.50
N GLN A 344 10.26 -11.96 -11.56
CA GLN A 344 9.38 -11.84 -12.74
C GLN A 344 8.77 -10.44 -12.85
N ALA A 345 8.45 -9.79 -11.73
CA ALA A 345 7.97 -8.41 -11.74
C ALA A 345 9.04 -7.45 -12.24
N TRP A 346 10.32 -7.70 -11.94
CA TRP A 346 11.43 -6.96 -12.53
C TRP A 346 11.51 -7.12 -14.04
N LYS A 347 11.38 -8.35 -14.55
CA LYS A 347 11.35 -8.62 -16.00
C LYS A 347 10.22 -7.84 -16.69
N ASP A 348 9.00 -7.93 -16.14
CA ASP A 348 7.82 -7.24 -16.67
C ASP A 348 7.96 -5.71 -16.71
N VAL A 349 8.53 -5.12 -15.66
CA VAL A 349 8.63 -3.66 -15.56
C VAL A 349 9.80 -3.12 -16.37
N LEU A 350 10.88 -3.88 -16.57
CA LEU A 350 11.96 -3.49 -17.48
C LEU A 350 11.48 -3.48 -18.94
N VAL A 351 10.65 -4.47 -19.33
CA VAL A 351 9.97 -4.44 -20.63
C VAL A 351 9.08 -3.21 -20.76
N LEU A 352 8.33 -2.85 -19.72
CA LEU A 352 7.53 -1.62 -19.72
C LEU A 352 8.44 -0.37 -19.80
N LYS A 353 9.57 -0.35 -19.10
CA LYS A 353 10.51 0.78 -19.13
C LYS A 353 11.02 1.04 -20.54
N GLU A 354 11.51 -0.01 -21.20
CA GLU A 354 11.98 0.08 -22.59
C GLU A 354 10.85 0.51 -23.53
N SER A 355 9.64 -0.01 -23.32
CA SER A 355 8.46 0.37 -24.09
C SER A 355 8.12 1.86 -23.94
N LEU A 356 8.23 2.41 -22.73
CA LEU A 356 8.04 3.84 -22.46
C LEU A 356 9.13 4.68 -23.11
N ASP A 357 10.40 4.26 -23.02
CA ASP A 357 11.53 4.94 -23.67
C ASP A 357 11.37 4.99 -25.20
N MET A 358 10.92 3.87 -25.80
CA MET A 358 10.57 3.80 -27.22
C MET A 358 9.43 4.77 -27.58
N PHE A 359 8.40 4.85 -26.73
CA PHE A 359 7.24 5.72 -26.97
C PHE A 359 7.61 7.21 -26.96
N VAL A 360 8.51 7.63 -26.05
CA VAL A 360 8.99 9.02 -25.98
C VAL A 360 10.15 9.33 -26.93
N GLY A 361 10.62 8.34 -27.71
CA GLY A 361 11.71 8.51 -28.66
C GLY A 361 13.10 8.68 -28.03
N LYS A 362 13.31 8.22 -26.78
CA LYS A 362 14.65 8.14 -26.19
C LYS A 362 15.45 7.07 -26.95
N LYS A 363 16.48 7.47 -27.69
CA LYS A 363 17.43 6.52 -28.31
C LYS A 363 18.22 5.81 -27.20
N LYS A 364 18.42 4.49 -27.37
CA LYS A 364 19.23 3.65 -26.48
C LYS A 364 20.67 4.14 -26.41
#